data_AF-A0A165X9B8-F1
#
_entry.id   AF-A0A165X9B8-F1
#
_cell.length_a   1.000
_cell.length_b   1.000
_cell.length_c   1.000
_cell.angle_alpha   90.00
_cell.angle_beta   90.00
_cell.angle_gamma   90.00
#
_symmetry.space_group_name_H-M   'P 1'
#
loop_
_entity.id
_entity.type
_entity.pdbx_description
1 polymer ?
#
loop_
_entity_poly.entity_id
_entity_poly.type
_entity_poly.pdbx_seq_one_letter_code
_entity_poly.pdbx_strand_id
1 'polypeptide(L)'
;MNFKQSVETREFFQEFLKNQHVKRIIKYAMGMHPLLLICCSLNGSSGLVKNWFPKIWCHYVELHQEMCKKNPDMDIIAQHCPFFAMSQNFGPEAVSVCHIDTKNLVSGLCLIFVFGLFDFKKGGHLVLHEAELILEAPHGSILIIPSAAVTHEN
;
A
#
# COMPACT_ATOMS: atom_id res chain seq x y z
N MET A 1 0.19 -22.17 -0.96
CA MET A 1 -1.12 -21.83 -0.34
C MET A 1 -2.12 -21.57 -1.45
N ASN A 2 -3.31 -22.16 -1.42
CA ASN A 2 -4.39 -21.79 -2.35
C ASN A 2 -4.87 -20.38 -1.99
N PHE A 3 -4.44 -19.37 -2.73
CA PHE A 3 -4.84 -17.98 -2.53
C PHE A 3 -6.23 -17.72 -3.10
N LYS A 4 -7.25 -18.20 -2.37
CA LYS A 4 -8.59 -17.64 -2.50
C LYS A 4 -8.75 -16.62 -1.38
N GLN A 5 -8.68 -15.33 -1.73
CA GLN A 5 -9.23 -14.31 -0.85
C GLN A 5 -10.75 -14.45 -0.85
N SER A 6 -11.25 -15.27 0.07
CA SER A 6 -12.69 -15.40 0.25
C SER A 6 -13.27 -14.10 0.80
N VAL A 7 -14.58 -13.93 0.62
CA VAL A 7 -15.34 -12.87 1.28
C VAL A 7 -15.10 -12.90 2.79
N GLU A 8 -15.13 -14.10 3.38
CA GLU A 8 -14.86 -14.32 4.82
C GLU A 8 -13.47 -13.82 5.25
N THR A 9 -12.45 -14.04 4.41
CA THR A 9 -11.09 -13.55 4.72
C THR A 9 -11.07 -12.02 4.75
N ARG A 10 -11.78 -11.37 3.83
CA ARG A 10 -11.86 -9.90 3.78
C ARG A 10 -12.63 -9.36 4.97
N GLU A 11 -13.78 -9.94 5.28
CA GLU A 11 -14.59 -9.58 6.44
C GLU A 11 -13.80 -9.72 7.73
N PHE A 12 -13.07 -10.83 7.90
CA PHE A 12 -12.20 -11.03 9.05
C PHE A 12 -11.15 -9.92 9.19
N PHE A 13 -10.45 -9.56 8.11
CA PHE A 13 -9.45 -8.49 8.15
C PHE A 13 -10.06 -7.13 8.48
N GLN A 14 -11.23 -6.82 7.91
CA GLN A 14 -11.95 -5.57 8.21
C GLN A 14 -12.42 -5.53 9.67
N GLU A 15 -12.91 -6.64 10.21
CA GLU A 15 -13.32 -6.74 11.60
C GLU A 15 -12.12 -6.68 12.55
N PHE A 16 -11.01 -7.33 12.20
CA PHE A 16 -9.75 -7.24 12.93
C PHE A 16 -9.27 -5.79 13.06
N LEU A 17 -9.37 -4.98 12.00
CA LEU A 17 -8.99 -3.57 12.02
C LEU A 17 -9.91 -2.69 12.90
N LYS A 18 -11.15 -3.12 13.15
CA LYS A 18 -12.05 -2.42 14.09
C LYS A 18 -11.66 -2.61 15.55
N ASN A 19 -10.79 -3.59 15.86
CA ASN A 19 -10.32 -3.84 17.22
C ASN A 19 -9.52 -2.64 17.77
N GLN A 20 -9.92 -2.12 18.92
CA GLN A 20 -9.32 -0.92 19.53
C GLN A 20 -7.83 -1.07 19.86
N HIS A 21 -7.37 -2.27 20.23
CA HIS A 21 -5.95 -2.51 20.47
C HIS A 21 -5.16 -2.51 19.16
N VAL A 22 -5.71 -3.10 18.10
CA VAL A 22 -5.13 -3.09 16.77
C VAL A 22 -5.01 -1.66 16.25
N LYS A 23 -6.08 -0.86 16.35
CA LYS A 23 -6.06 0.57 16.02
C LYS A 23 -4.94 1.32 16.74
N ARG A 24 -4.78 1.11 18.06
CA ARG A 24 -3.72 1.74 18.85
C ARG A 24 -2.32 1.32 18.38
N ILE A 25 -2.12 0.04 18.07
CA ILE A 25 -0.85 -0.47 17.55
C ILE A 25 -0.54 0.15 16.19
N ILE A 26 -1.53 0.21 15.28
CA ILE A 26 -1.37 0.85 13.97
C ILE A 26 -1.03 2.33 14.15
N LYS A 27 -1.81 3.06 14.95
CA LYS A 27 -1.56 4.48 15.23
C LYS A 27 -0.18 4.72 15.84
N TYR A 28 0.26 3.84 16.74
CA TYR A 28 1.60 3.90 17.33
C TYR A 28 2.69 3.60 16.31
N ALA A 29 2.55 2.53 15.52
CA ALA A 29 3.51 2.13 14.49
C ALA A 29 3.64 3.20 13.39
N MET A 30 2.54 3.81 12.98
CA MET A 30 2.50 4.88 11.97
C MET A 30 2.85 6.26 12.56
N GLY A 31 2.62 6.48 13.86
CA GLY A 31 2.87 7.76 14.54
C GLY A 31 4.27 7.89 15.16
N MET A 32 4.94 6.79 15.52
CA MET A 32 6.31 6.80 16.05
C MET A 32 7.38 7.11 15.00
N HIS A 33 7.02 6.99 13.72
CA HIS A 33 7.97 7.07 12.64
C HIS A 33 7.25 7.73 11.45
N PRO A 34 7.26 9.07 11.31
CA PRO A 34 6.93 9.72 10.03
C PRO A 34 7.86 9.27 8.88
N LEU A 35 8.83 8.41 9.19
CA LEU A 35 9.84 7.85 8.34
C LEU A 35 9.44 6.44 7.84
N LEU A 36 8.51 6.38 6.91
CA LEU A 36 8.88 5.70 5.67
C LEU A 36 9.10 6.70 4.53
N LEU A 37 9.38 7.96 4.89
CA LEU A 37 10.34 8.83 4.20
C LEU A 37 11.72 8.14 4.15
N ILE A 38 11.86 7.12 3.31
CA ILE A 38 13.18 6.72 2.85
C ILE A 38 13.32 7.26 1.43
N CYS A 39 14.05 8.36 1.32
CA CYS A 39 14.70 8.76 0.08
C CYS A 39 15.75 7.69 -0.25
N CYS A 40 15.30 6.53 -0.74
CA CYS A 40 16.19 5.41 -1.04
C CYS A 40 16.69 5.60 -2.47
N SER A 41 17.77 6.36 -2.62
CA SER A 41 18.44 6.59 -3.91
C SER A 41 19.16 5.35 -4.45
N LEU A 42 19.11 4.18 -3.79
CA LEU A 42 19.92 3.02 -4.19
C LEU A 42 19.14 1.71 -3.96
N ASN A 43 18.88 1.01 -5.07
CA ASN A 43 18.10 -0.23 -5.24
C ASN A 43 16.59 -0.01 -5.33
N GLY A 44 16.00 -0.44 -6.44
CA GLY A 44 14.62 -0.15 -6.85
C GLY A 44 13.58 -0.22 -5.73
N SER A 45 12.55 0.61 -5.85
CA SER A 45 11.54 0.90 -4.82
C SER A 45 10.83 -0.31 -4.19
N SER A 46 10.82 -1.45 -4.89
CA SER A 46 10.34 -2.74 -4.39
C SER A 46 11.18 -3.33 -3.24
N GLY A 47 12.43 -2.86 -3.10
CA GLY A 47 13.35 -3.22 -2.01
C GLY A 47 12.85 -2.85 -0.62
N LEU A 48 11.96 -1.84 -0.48
CA LEU A 48 11.39 -1.47 0.81
C LEU A 48 10.52 -2.59 1.39
N VAL A 49 9.60 -3.13 0.59
CA VAL A 49 8.76 -4.27 1.02
C VAL A 49 9.61 -5.50 1.25
N LYS A 50 10.60 -5.75 0.40
CA LYS A 50 11.55 -6.86 0.58
C LYS A 50 12.29 -6.80 1.92
N ASN A 51 12.77 -5.62 2.31
CA ASN A 51 13.61 -5.47 3.50
C ASN A 51 12.78 -5.43 4.79
N TRP A 52 11.68 -4.67 4.81
CA TRP A 52 10.89 -4.44 6.02
C TRP A 52 9.77 -5.47 6.20
N PHE A 53 9.26 -6.05 5.11
CA PHE A 53 8.16 -7.01 5.11
C PHE A 53 8.50 -8.28 4.29
N PRO A 54 9.60 -8.98 4.60
CA PRO A 54 10.13 -10.05 3.76
C PRO A 54 9.13 -11.19 3.52
N LYS A 55 8.24 -11.48 4.48
CA LYS A 55 7.19 -12.50 4.31
C LYS A 55 6.15 -12.10 3.28
N ILE A 56 5.70 -10.84 3.30
CA ILE A 56 4.76 -10.29 2.32
C ILE A 56 5.44 -10.25 0.94
N TRP A 57 6.71 -9.86 0.89
CA TRP A 57 7.50 -9.85 -0.33
C TRP A 57 7.62 -11.25 -0.97
N CYS A 58 8.04 -12.26 -0.22
CA CYS A 58 8.12 -13.63 -0.74
C CYS A 58 6.78 -14.09 -1.29
N HIS A 59 5.70 -13.77 -0.55
CA HIS A 59 4.36 -14.10 -0.98
C HIS A 59 3.95 -13.38 -2.28
N TYR A 60 4.30 -12.10 -2.45
CA TYR A 60 4.12 -11.38 -3.71
C TYR A 60 4.87 -12.03 -4.86
N VAL A 61 6.13 -12.43 -4.64
CA VAL A 61 6.94 -13.10 -5.66
C VAL A 61 6.31 -14.44 -6.08
N GLU A 62 5.85 -15.24 -5.12
CA GLU A 62 5.16 -16.50 -5.39
C GLU A 62 3.89 -16.28 -6.22
N LEU A 63 3.03 -15.35 -5.80
CA LEU A 63 1.82 -15.00 -6.56
C LEU A 63 2.16 -14.51 -7.96
N HIS A 64 3.18 -13.65 -8.06
CA HIS A 64 3.57 -13.07 -9.32
C HIS A 64 4.00 -14.14 -10.33
N GLN A 65 4.88 -15.04 -9.88
CA GLN A 65 5.36 -16.17 -10.68
C GLN A 65 4.23 -17.12 -11.07
N GLU A 66 3.34 -17.46 -10.15
CA GLU A 66 2.22 -18.36 -10.44
C GLU A 66 1.24 -17.78 -11.45
N MET A 67 0.93 -16.48 -11.36
CA MET A 67 0.07 -15.79 -12.32
C MET A 67 0.72 -15.65 -13.69
N CYS A 68 2.02 -15.28 -13.76
CA CYS A 68 2.74 -15.21 -15.04
C CYS A 68 2.83 -16.59 -15.72
N LYS A 69 3.00 -17.68 -14.96
CA LYS A 69 2.98 -19.05 -15.53
C LYS A 69 1.61 -19.40 -16.12
N LYS A 70 0.52 -18.99 -15.46
CA LYS A 70 -0.85 -19.26 -15.91
C LYS A 70 -1.30 -18.36 -17.05
N ASN A 71 -0.68 -17.20 -17.18
CA ASN A 71 -1.01 -16.19 -18.18
C ASN A 71 0.29 -15.69 -18.84
N PRO A 72 0.86 -16.45 -19.80
CA PRO A 72 2.16 -16.13 -20.40
C PRO A 72 2.20 -14.77 -21.12
N ASP A 73 1.06 -14.31 -21.62
CA ASP A 73 0.90 -13.05 -22.34
C ASP A 73 0.57 -11.86 -21.42
N MET A 74 0.61 -12.04 -20.10
CA MET A 74 0.31 -10.98 -19.15
C MET A 74 1.45 -9.95 -19.13
N ASP A 75 1.11 -8.69 -19.32
CA ASP A 75 2.05 -7.58 -19.14
C ASP A 75 2.48 -7.49 -17.66
N ILE A 76 3.78 -7.26 -17.46
CA ILE A 76 4.37 -7.01 -16.15
C ILE A 76 4.88 -5.58 -16.08
N ILE A 77 4.86 -4.98 -14.89
CA ILE A 77 5.36 -3.61 -14.69
C ILE A 77 6.84 -3.50 -15.05
N ALA A 78 7.66 -4.40 -14.52
CA ALA A 78 9.09 -4.44 -14.73
C ALA A 78 9.66 -5.81 -14.34
N GLN A 79 10.82 -6.15 -14.90
CA GLN A 79 11.57 -7.32 -14.45
C GLN A 79 11.87 -7.22 -12.95
N HIS A 80 11.65 -8.31 -12.22
CA HIS A 80 11.85 -8.41 -10.76
C HIS A 80 10.92 -7.52 -9.90
N CYS A 81 9.87 -6.95 -10.49
CA CYS A 81 8.80 -6.30 -9.73
C CYS A 81 7.64 -7.28 -9.55
N PRO A 82 7.27 -7.67 -8.31
CA PRO A 82 6.18 -8.61 -8.10
C PRO A 82 4.80 -7.93 -8.05
N PHE A 83 4.73 -6.62 -8.30
CA PHE A 83 3.47 -5.88 -8.39
C PHE A 83 2.88 -5.98 -9.79
N PHE A 84 1.56 -6.12 -9.88
CA PHE A 84 0.84 -6.29 -11.14
C PHE A 84 0.28 -5.00 -11.74
N ALA A 85 0.02 -3.99 -10.91
CA ALA A 85 -0.54 -2.74 -11.38
C ALA A 85 0.14 -1.54 -10.72
N MET A 86 0.15 -0.42 -11.45
CA MET A 86 0.52 0.90 -10.99
C MET A 86 -0.55 1.88 -11.47
N SER A 87 -0.96 2.79 -10.61
CA SER A 87 -1.81 3.93 -10.94
C SER A 87 -1.04 5.23 -10.73
N GLN A 88 -1.46 6.29 -11.42
CA GLN A 88 -0.86 7.61 -11.33
C GLN A 88 -1.97 8.66 -11.21
N ASN A 89 -1.90 9.48 -10.16
CA ASN A 89 -2.80 10.61 -9.95
C ASN A 89 -2.03 11.88 -10.34
N PHE A 90 -2.39 12.52 -11.46
CA PHE A 90 -1.74 13.73 -11.93
C PHE A 90 -2.43 14.99 -11.42
N GLY A 91 -1.64 16.04 -11.20
CA GLY A 91 -2.15 17.36 -10.82
C GLY A 91 -2.89 18.09 -11.97
N PRO A 92 -3.46 19.28 -11.70
CA PRO A 92 -3.26 20.10 -10.49
C PRO A 92 -4.01 19.59 -9.25
N GLU A 93 -5.03 18.75 -9.45
CA GLU A 93 -5.86 18.16 -8.38
C GLU A 93 -5.77 16.63 -8.48
N ALA A 94 -4.77 16.06 -7.80
CA ALA A 94 -4.66 14.61 -7.65
C ALA A 94 -5.61 14.18 -6.53
N VAL A 95 -6.78 13.64 -6.87
CA VAL A 95 -7.82 13.25 -5.90
C VAL A 95 -8.07 11.76 -5.97
N SER A 96 -8.23 11.13 -4.80
CA SER A 96 -8.72 9.76 -4.67
C SER A 96 -9.88 9.75 -3.69
N VAL A 97 -11.09 9.49 -4.22
CA VAL A 97 -12.30 9.44 -3.40
C VAL A 97 -12.25 8.27 -2.42
N CYS A 98 -12.92 8.39 -1.27
CA CYS A 98 -13.02 7.34 -0.25
C CYS A 98 -13.33 5.95 -0.84
N HIS A 99 -12.37 5.03 -0.72
CA HIS A 99 -12.51 3.67 -1.25
C HIS A 99 -11.59 2.67 -0.53
N ILE A 100 -11.73 1.39 -0.93
CA ILE A 100 -10.82 0.29 -0.61
C ILE A 100 -10.38 -0.33 -1.95
N ASP A 101 -9.11 -0.73 -2.05
CA ASP A 101 -8.60 -1.43 -3.22
C ASP A 101 -9.06 -2.89 -3.25
N THR A 102 -10.29 -3.11 -3.68
CA THR A 102 -10.93 -4.44 -3.69
C THR A 102 -10.20 -5.47 -4.54
N LYS A 103 -9.40 -5.05 -5.53
CA LYS A 103 -8.62 -5.97 -6.39
C LYS A 103 -7.26 -6.34 -5.79
N ASN A 104 -6.81 -5.64 -4.76
CA ASN A 104 -5.53 -5.92 -4.12
C ASN A 104 -5.66 -7.06 -3.10
N LEU A 105 -4.52 -7.64 -2.77
CA LEU A 105 -4.42 -8.63 -1.71
C LEU A 105 -4.76 -7.94 -0.37
N VAL A 106 -5.85 -8.35 0.32
CA VAL A 106 -6.21 -7.87 1.68
C VAL A 106 -5.05 -7.87 2.69
N SER A 107 -4.18 -8.89 2.67
CA SER A 107 -2.99 -8.96 3.53
C SER A 107 -1.76 -8.28 2.93
N GLY A 108 -1.90 -7.65 1.77
CA GLY A 108 -0.85 -7.00 1.03
C GLY A 108 -0.62 -5.55 1.48
N LEU A 109 0.49 -5.00 0.99
CA LEU A 109 0.91 -3.62 1.11
C LEU A 109 1.01 -2.98 -0.28
N CYS A 110 0.54 -1.74 -0.39
CA CYS A 110 0.71 -0.87 -1.54
C CYS A 110 1.73 0.23 -1.23
N LEU A 111 2.48 0.63 -2.27
CA LEU A 111 3.45 1.70 -2.22
C LEU A 111 2.88 2.93 -2.93
N ILE A 112 2.75 4.05 -2.22
CA ILE A 112 2.33 5.32 -2.78
C ILE A 112 3.56 6.23 -2.85
N PHE A 113 3.93 6.64 -4.05
CA PHE A 113 5.03 7.57 -4.27
C PHE A 113 4.49 8.97 -4.44
N VAL A 114 4.96 9.90 -3.61
CA VAL A 114 4.48 11.27 -3.61
C VAL A 114 5.47 12.16 -4.34
N PHE A 115 5.05 12.71 -5.49
CA PHE A 115 5.87 13.58 -6.33
C PHE A 115 5.14 14.91 -6.60
N GLY A 116 5.89 15.89 -7.10
CA GLY A 116 5.38 17.24 -7.39
C GLY A 116 5.69 18.26 -6.30
N LEU A 117 5.56 19.54 -6.65
CA LEU A 117 5.78 20.68 -5.75
C LEU A 117 4.41 21.20 -5.30
N PHE A 118 4.05 20.93 -4.06
CA PHE A 118 2.79 21.39 -3.44
C PHE A 118 2.99 21.64 -1.94
N ASP A 119 2.09 22.43 -1.35
CA ASP A 119 2.08 22.68 0.10
C ASP A 119 1.44 21.49 0.81
N PHE A 120 2.28 20.53 1.22
CA PHE A 120 1.86 19.27 1.85
C PHE A 120 1.17 19.44 3.21
N LYS A 121 1.16 20.65 3.78
CA LYS A 121 0.42 21.00 5.00
C LYS A 121 -1.00 21.50 4.71
N LYS A 122 -1.31 21.76 3.43
CA LYS A 122 -2.60 22.28 2.98
C LYS A 122 -3.35 21.32 2.05
N GLY A 123 -2.70 20.28 1.55
CA GLY A 123 -3.31 19.32 0.62
C GLY A 123 -2.43 18.11 0.36
N GLY A 124 -2.98 17.12 -0.37
CA GLY A 124 -2.30 15.85 -0.64
C GLY A 124 -2.13 14.97 0.61
N HIS A 125 -2.98 15.17 1.62
CA HIS A 125 -2.98 14.34 2.82
C HIS A 125 -3.59 12.98 2.51
N LEU A 126 -3.01 11.91 3.07
CA LEU A 126 -3.63 10.58 3.02
C LEU A 126 -4.47 10.35 4.27
N VAL A 127 -5.75 10.08 4.10
CA VAL A 127 -6.66 9.75 5.20
C VAL A 127 -6.83 8.23 5.29
N LEU A 128 -6.69 7.68 6.50
CA LEU A 128 -6.89 6.25 6.79
C LEU A 128 -7.99 6.12 7.85
N HIS A 129 -9.19 5.71 7.44
CA HIS A 129 -10.38 5.84 8.27
C HIS A 129 -10.37 4.89 9.47
N GLU A 130 -10.07 3.60 9.29
CA GLU A 130 -10.05 2.63 10.41
C GLU A 130 -8.92 2.93 11.40
N ALA A 131 -7.81 3.51 10.94
CA ALA A 131 -6.69 3.93 11.78
C ALA A 131 -6.91 5.30 12.47
N GLU A 132 -7.96 6.03 12.09
CA GLU A 132 -8.25 7.40 12.56
C GLU A 132 -7.01 8.29 12.45
N LEU A 133 -6.39 8.27 11.27
CA LEU A 133 -5.11 8.91 10.99
C LEU A 133 -5.18 9.73 9.70
N ILE A 134 -4.60 10.92 9.75
CA ILE A 134 -4.34 11.77 8.59
C ILE A 134 -2.82 11.93 8.49
N LEU A 135 -2.27 11.65 7.32
CA LEU A 135 -0.84 11.70 7.05
C LEU A 135 -0.53 12.83 6.09
N GLU A 136 0.30 13.77 6.55
CA GLU A 136 0.97 14.73 5.69
C GLU A 136 2.10 14.02 4.92
N ALA A 137 2.11 14.13 3.58
CA ALA A 137 3.09 13.46 2.74
C ALA A 137 3.85 14.47 1.87
N PRO A 138 5.05 14.90 2.28
CA PRO A 138 5.85 15.82 1.47
C PRO A 138 6.34 15.16 0.18
N HIS A 139 6.75 15.97 -0.80
CA HIS A 139 7.45 15.51 -2.00
C HIS A 139 8.60 14.55 -1.66
N GLY A 140 8.69 13.45 -2.40
CA GLY A 140 9.69 12.41 -2.22
C GLY A 140 9.33 11.37 -1.15
N SER A 141 8.15 11.46 -0.54
CA SER A 141 7.67 10.45 0.41
C SER A 141 7.26 9.16 -0.28
N ILE A 142 7.42 8.05 0.44
CA ILE A 142 6.86 6.75 0.08
C ILE A 142 5.98 6.30 1.24
N LEU A 143 4.68 6.17 0.99
CA LEU A 143 3.74 5.65 1.97
C LEU A 143 3.50 4.16 1.70
N ILE A 144 3.47 3.35 2.76
CA ILE A 144 3.16 1.93 2.68
C ILE A 144 1.87 1.67 3.43
N ILE A 145 0.82 1.23 2.72
CA ILE A 145 -0.50 1.02 3.33
C ILE A 145 -1.11 -0.33 2.95
N PRO A 146 -1.93 -0.94 3.84
CA PRO A 146 -2.75 -2.11 3.50
C PRO A 146 -4.03 -1.67 2.78
N SER A 147 -3.92 -1.20 1.54
CA SER A 147 -5.00 -0.50 0.82
C SER A 147 -6.26 -1.32 0.54
N ALA A 148 -6.14 -2.66 0.54
CA ALA A 148 -7.28 -3.58 0.43
C ALA A 148 -8.01 -3.84 1.75
N ALA A 149 -7.43 -3.44 2.89
CA ALA A 149 -7.99 -3.67 4.21
C ALA A 149 -8.47 -2.37 4.88
N VAL A 150 -7.83 -1.24 4.57
CA VAL A 150 -8.11 0.07 5.16
C VAL A 150 -8.76 0.98 4.11
N THR A 151 -9.90 1.56 4.48
CA THR A 151 -10.57 2.59 3.70
C THR A 151 -9.70 3.85 3.70
N HIS A 152 -9.49 4.43 2.52
CA HIS A 152 -8.59 5.58 2.37
C HIS A 152 -9.03 6.54 1.26
N GLU A 153 -8.55 7.78 1.36
CA GLU A 153 -8.76 8.88 0.41
C GLU A 153 -7.61 9.89 0.46
N ASN A 154 -7.52 10.76 -0.56
CA ASN A 154 -6.52 11.82 -0.65
C ASN A 154 -7.04 13.10 -1.34
#